data_AF-A0A847W276-F1
#
_entry.id   AF-A0A847W276-F1
#
_cell.length_a   1.000
_cell.length_b   1.000
_cell.length_c   1.000
_cell.angle_alpha   90.00
_cell.angle_beta   90.00
_cell.angle_gamma   90.00
#
_symmetry.space_group_name_H-M   'P 1'
#
loop_
_entity.id
_entity.type
_entity.pdbx_description
1 polymer ?
#
loop_
_entity_poly.entity_id
_entity_poly.type
_entity_poly.pdbx_seq_one_letter_code
_entity_poly.pdbx_strand_id
1 'polypeptide(L)'
;GYRYYDKEQALEYVKIKNLQEAGFSLEEIKTLLKQDDNSIFEAFDKKIKEQEDKLERIKTIQKSYCSELQEMKKRIEEIKTQVIDEMENYDPTEEFGISENKYQNIIGRVRGFFDEIIDSGDESRIITAEEKVSREQFLENPNYIKLYENHSWTNVKDFSSEIPELEEGNNYILYLEVNEDKISSAFATTMINHLMKENQNKGSIACTVEASIDNNNHFWLFESKE
;
A
#
# COMPACT_ATOMS: atom_id res chain seq x y z
N GLY A 1 52.71 -29.60 12.78
CA GLY A 1 52.86 -31.00 12.35
C GLY A 1 52.22 -31.16 10.99
N TYR A 2 52.85 -31.92 10.09
CA TYR A 2 52.28 -32.22 8.78
C TYR A 2 51.12 -33.21 8.93
N ARG A 3 50.03 -32.99 8.18
CA ARG A 3 48.90 -33.93 8.10
C ARG A 3 49.20 -34.94 7.00
N TYR A 4 49.11 -36.21 7.33
CA TYR A 4 49.23 -37.32 6.38
C TYR A 4 47.87 -38.02 6.31
N TYR A 5 47.44 -38.35 5.10
CA TYR A 5 46.15 -38.97 4.86
C TYR A 5 46.32 -40.38 4.32
N ASP A 6 45.52 -41.32 4.84
CA ASP A 6 45.45 -42.68 4.35
C ASP A 6 44.36 -42.86 3.27
N LYS A 7 44.25 -44.09 2.75
CA LYS A 7 43.31 -44.44 1.68
C LYS A 7 41.85 -44.37 2.13
N GLU A 8 41.55 -44.64 3.40
CA GLU A 8 40.18 -44.59 3.94
C GLU A 8 39.73 -43.13 4.06
N GLN A 9 40.63 -42.25 4.52
CA GLN A 9 40.39 -40.81 4.58
C GLN A 9 40.20 -40.20 3.19
N ALA A 10 40.87 -40.74 2.15
CA ALA A 10 40.63 -40.33 0.77
C ALA A 10 39.22 -40.71 0.28
N LEU A 11 38.69 -41.88 0.70
CA LEU A 11 37.32 -42.29 0.37
C LEU A 11 36.27 -41.46 1.13
N GLU A 12 36.52 -41.16 2.41
CA GLU A 12 35.65 -40.30 3.22
C GLU A 12 35.59 -38.88 2.63
N TYR A 13 36.72 -38.34 2.16
CA TYR A 13 36.77 -37.07 1.45
C TYR A 13 35.84 -37.05 0.21
N VAL A 14 35.82 -38.12 -0.59
CA VAL A 14 34.92 -38.22 -1.75
C VAL A 14 33.46 -38.20 -1.33
N LYS A 15 33.10 -38.93 -0.27
CA LYS A 15 31.72 -38.93 0.27
C LYS A 15 31.31 -37.54 0.75
N ILE A 16 32.17 -36.86 1.50
CA ILE A 16 31.95 -35.49 1.96
C ILE A 16 31.72 -34.56 0.77
N LYS A 17 32.59 -34.62 -0.24
CA LYS A 17 32.51 -33.75 -1.42
C LYS A 17 31.19 -33.92 -2.17
N ASN A 18 30.76 -35.17 -2.39
CA ASN A 18 29.51 -35.45 -3.09
C ASN A 18 28.28 -34.96 -2.32
N LEU A 19 28.26 -35.14 -0.99
CA LEU A 19 27.18 -34.62 -0.14
C LEU A 19 27.17 -33.08 -0.12
N GLN A 20 28.34 -32.44 -0.11
CA GLN A 20 28.42 -30.97 -0.22
C GLN A 20 27.87 -30.47 -1.56
N GLU A 21 28.25 -31.10 -2.68
CA GLU A 21 27.77 -30.75 -4.02
C GLU A 21 26.26 -30.94 -4.15
N ALA A 22 25.68 -31.92 -3.46
CA ALA A 22 24.24 -32.13 -3.41
C ALA A 22 23.49 -31.22 -2.42
N GLY A 23 24.18 -30.28 -1.78
CA GLY A 23 23.57 -29.25 -0.94
C GLY A 23 23.22 -29.71 0.47
N PHE A 24 23.88 -30.74 1.00
CA PHE A 24 23.81 -31.06 2.42
C PHE A 24 24.68 -30.10 3.23
N SER A 25 24.16 -29.66 4.37
CA SER A 25 24.88 -28.84 5.36
C SER A 25 25.97 -29.64 6.07
N LEU A 26 26.92 -28.95 6.68
CA LEU A 26 28.02 -29.59 7.41
C LEU A 26 27.54 -30.46 8.56
N GLU A 27 26.44 -30.11 9.22
CA GLU A 27 25.85 -30.90 10.31
C GLU A 27 25.12 -32.15 9.80
N GLU A 28 24.41 -32.05 8.67
CA GLU A 28 23.85 -33.22 7.98
C GLU A 28 24.96 -34.18 7.56
N ILE A 29 26.04 -33.66 6.94
CA ILE A 29 27.17 -34.47 6.49
C ILE A 29 27.85 -35.20 7.66
N LYS A 30 28.16 -34.52 8.78
CA LYS A 30 28.75 -35.15 9.97
C LYS A 30 27.91 -36.30 10.53
N THR A 31 26.59 -36.21 10.36
CA THR A 31 25.64 -37.23 10.81
C THR A 31 25.62 -38.40 9.82
N LEU A 32 25.52 -38.10 8.52
CA LEU A 32 25.46 -39.09 7.43
C LEU A 32 26.75 -39.91 7.31
N LEU A 33 27.93 -39.34 7.58
CA LEU A 33 29.20 -40.07 7.55
C LEU A 33 29.28 -41.22 8.57
N LYS A 34 28.43 -41.21 9.60
CA LYS A 34 28.35 -42.27 10.61
C LYS A 34 27.37 -43.38 10.25
N GLN A 35 26.67 -43.25 9.12
CA GLN A 35 25.65 -44.19 8.66
C GLN A 35 26.15 -45.08 7.54
N ASP A 36 25.40 -46.14 7.24
CA ASP A 36 25.69 -47.03 6.12
C ASP A 36 25.29 -46.40 4.77
N ASP A 37 25.80 -46.96 3.68
CA ASP A 37 25.59 -46.38 2.34
C ASP A 37 24.10 -46.35 1.93
N ASN A 38 23.26 -47.29 2.38
CA ASN A 38 21.82 -47.25 2.05
C ASN A 38 21.14 -46.07 2.73
N SER A 39 21.45 -45.82 4.01
CA SER A 39 20.95 -44.64 4.74
C SER A 39 21.38 -43.33 4.05
N ILE A 40 22.59 -43.30 3.49
CA ILE A 40 23.08 -42.16 2.71
C ILE A 40 22.27 -42.00 1.41
N PHE A 41 21.99 -43.08 0.69
CA PHE A 41 21.14 -43.03 -0.51
C PHE A 41 19.72 -42.56 -0.20
N GLU A 42 19.09 -43.04 0.88
CA GLU A 42 17.79 -42.56 1.32
C GLU A 42 17.80 -41.06 1.65
N ALA A 43 18.90 -40.56 2.21
CA ALA A 43 19.08 -39.12 2.46
C ALA A 43 19.13 -38.33 1.14
N PHE A 44 19.79 -38.84 0.09
CA PHE A 44 19.76 -38.25 -1.25
C PHE A 44 18.35 -38.22 -1.83
N ASP A 45 17.59 -39.32 -1.75
CA ASP A 45 16.21 -39.37 -2.24
C ASP A 45 15.32 -38.34 -1.54
N LYS A 46 15.48 -38.21 -0.21
CA LYS A 46 14.79 -37.17 0.55
C LYS A 46 15.19 -35.76 0.09
N LYS A 47 16.48 -35.52 -0.14
CA LYS A 47 16.98 -34.21 -0.61
C LYS A 47 16.46 -33.87 -2.00
N ILE A 48 16.39 -34.85 -2.91
CA ILE A 48 15.80 -34.70 -4.24
C ILE A 48 14.34 -34.26 -4.10
N LYS A 49 13.55 -34.98 -3.30
CA LYS A 49 12.15 -34.64 -3.07
C LYS A 49 11.97 -33.23 -2.47
N GLU A 50 12.78 -32.85 -1.49
CA GLU A 50 12.76 -31.50 -0.91
C GLU A 50 13.03 -30.40 -1.97
N GLN A 51 13.95 -30.65 -2.91
CA GLN A 51 14.23 -29.71 -4.00
C GLN A 51 13.12 -29.69 -5.05
N GLU A 52 12.52 -30.83 -5.38
CA GLU A 52 11.36 -30.91 -6.27
C GLU A 52 10.17 -30.14 -5.70
N ASP A 53 9.86 -30.34 -4.41
CA ASP A 53 8.81 -29.62 -3.69
C ASP A 53 9.08 -28.10 -3.68
N LYS A 54 10.34 -27.70 -3.47
CA LYS A 54 10.75 -26.29 -3.53
C LYS A 54 10.56 -25.70 -4.93
N LEU A 55 10.91 -26.45 -5.97
CA LEU A 55 10.75 -26.03 -7.36
C LEU A 55 9.28 -25.85 -7.74
N GLU A 56 8.42 -26.82 -7.37
CA GLU A 56 6.97 -26.73 -7.53
C GLU A 56 6.40 -25.47 -6.85
N ARG A 57 6.83 -25.19 -5.61
CA ARG A 57 6.42 -23.99 -4.88
C ARG A 57 6.85 -22.70 -5.57
N ILE A 58 8.09 -22.63 -6.07
CA ILE A 58 8.59 -21.46 -6.81
C ILE A 58 7.78 -21.25 -8.09
N LYS A 59 7.51 -22.31 -8.86
CA LYS A 59 6.66 -22.23 -10.07
C LYS A 59 5.24 -21.75 -9.74
N THR A 60 4.70 -22.14 -8.59
CA THR A 60 3.38 -21.69 -8.13
C THR A 60 3.38 -20.19 -7.82
N ILE A 61 4.38 -19.71 -7.07
CA ILE A 61 4.56 -18.29 -6.76
C ILE A 61 4.75 -17.48 -8.04
N GLN A 62 5.55 -17.97 -8.99
CA GLN A 62 5.76 -17.29 -10.27
C GLN A 62 4.45 -17.10 -11.04
N LYS A 63 3.58 -18.11 -11.05
CA LYS A 63 2.26 -18.03 -11.68
C LYS A 63 1.33 -17.07 -10.94
N SER A 64 1.29 -17.14 -9.61
CA SER A 64 0.40 -16.28 -8.82
C SER A 64 0.83 -14.81 -8.89
N TYR A 65 2.13 -14.52 -8.85
CA TYR A 65 2.68 -13.17 -8.91
C TYR A 65 2.22 -12.39 -10.15
N CYS A 66 2.26 -13.02 -11.33
CA CYS A 66 1.79 -12.35 -12.55
C CYS A 66 0.27 -12.09 -12.52
N SER A 67 -0.51 -13.02 -11.98
CA SER A 67 -1.95 -12.87 -11.84
C SER A 67 -2.32 -11.79 -10.82
N GLU A 68 -1.65 -11.78 -9.67
CA GLU A 68 -1.84 -10.81 -8.58
C GLU A 68 -1.54 -9.38 -9.08
N LEU A 69 -0.44 -9.18 -9.82
CA LEU A 69 -0.13 -7.89 -10.44
C LEU A 69 -1.19 -7.46 -11.48
N GLN A 70 -1.69 -8.40 -12.29
CA GLN A 70 -2.72 -8.08 -13.28
C GLN A 70 -4.06 -7.73 -12.61
N GLU A 71 -4.44 -8.45 -11.57
CA GLU A 71 -5.65 -8.22 -10.79
C GLU A 71 -5.59 -6.84 -10.09
N MET A 72 -4.44 -6.48 -9.55
CA MET A 72 -4.24 -5.20 -8.90
C MET A 72 -4.32 -4.02 -9.88
N LYS A 73 -3.65 -4.10 -11.04
CA LYS A 73 -3.82 -3.10 -12.11
C LYS A 73 -5.27 -2.94 -12.52
N LYS A 74 -5.98 -4.05 -12.69
CA LYS A 74 -7.41 -4.04 -13.03
C LYS A 74 -8.25 -3.34 -11.95
N ARG A 75 -7.97 -3.58 -10.68
CA ARG A 75 -8.66 -2.93 -9.56
C ARG A 75 -8.42 -1.41 -9.53
N ILE A 76 -7.19 -0.97 -9.82
CA ILE A 76 -6.87 0.46 -9.89
C ILE A 76 -7.63 1.13 -11.04
N GLU A 77 -7.73 0.49 -12.20
CA GLU A 77 -8.53 1.00 -13.33
C GLU A 77 -10.02 1.06 -13.00
N GLU A 78 -10.55 0.08 -12.28
CA GLU A 78 -11.94 0.09 -11.80
C GLU A 78 -12.19 1.26 -10.83
N ILE A 79 -11.28 1.49 -9.86
CA ILE A 79 -11.37 2.63 -8.94
C ILE A 79 -11.28 3.96 -9.69
N LYS A 80 -10.32 4.10 -10.61
CA LYS A 80 -10.16 5.28 -11.46
C LYS A 80 -11.45 5.58 -12.22
N THR A 81 -12.03 4.56 -12.86
CA THR A 81 -13.28 4.71 -13.62
C THR A 81 -14.40 5.19 -12.72
N GLN A 82 -14.59 4.54 -11.56
CA GLN A 82 -15.62 4.93 -10.60
C GLN A 82 -15.47 6.39 -10.12
N VAL A 83 -14.28 6.78 -9.69
CA VAL A 83 -14.02 8.14 -9.17
C VAL A 83 -14.26 9.19 -10.27
N ILE A 84 -13.77 8.93 -11.48
CA ILE A 84 -13.93 9.86 -12.60
C ILE A 84 -15.40 9.97 -13.01
N ASP A 85 -16.13 8.87 -13.08
CA ASP A 85 -17.56 8.87 -13.41
C ASP A 85 -18.36 9.65 -12.36
N GLU A 86 -18.08 9.47 -11.07
CA GLU A 86 -18.71 10.26 -10.00
C GLU A 86 -18.39 11.75 -10.13
N MET A 87 -17.14 12.10 -10.44
CA MET A 87 -16.72 13.49 -10.63
C MET A 87 -17.38 14.14 -11.86
N GLU A 88 -17.50 13.44 -12.99
CA GLU A 88 -18.13 14.00 -14.18
C GLU A 88 -19.62 14.30 -13.99
N ASN A 89 -20.28 13.58 -13.07
CA ASN A 89 -21.69 13.78 -12.73
C ASN A 89 -21.91 14.73 -11.52
N TYR A 90 -20.84 15.29 -10.96
CA TYR A 90 -20.89 16.17 -9.79
C TYR A 90 -20.78 17.65 -10.19
N ASP A 91 -21.65 18.51 -9.63
CA ASP A 91 -21.56 19.97 -9.78
C ASP A 91 -20.96 20.60 -8.51
N PRO A 92 -19.69 21.08 -8.56
CA PRO A 92 -19.03 21.70 -7.41
C PRO A 92 -19.39 23.18 -7.21
N THR A 93 -20.24 23.77 -8.06
CA THR A 93 -20.45 25.23 -8.09
C THR A 93 -21.08 25.73 -6.80
N GLU A 94 -22.14 25.07 -6.32
CA GLU A 94 -22.82 25.48 -5.10
C GLU A 94 -21.96 25.22 -3.86
N GLU A 95 -21.34 24.04 -3.79
CA GLU A 95 -20.58 23.57 -2.63
C GLU A 95 -19.25 24.32 -2.45
N PHE A 96 -18.45 24.38 -3.52
CA PHE A 96 -17.07 24.85 -3.48
C PHE A 96 -16.89 26.22 -4.17
N GLY A 97 -17.91 26.73 -4.87
CA GLY A 97 -17.76 27.95 -5.66
C GLY A 97 -16.78 27.80 -6.83
N ILE A 98 -16.57 26.58 -7.31
CA ILE A 98 -15.63 26.26 -8.39
C ILE A 98 -16.36 26.34 -9.73
N SER A 99 -15.77 27.04 -10.70
CA SER A 99 -16.30 27.06 -12.07
C SER A 99 -16.08 25.74 -12.80
N GLU A 100 -16.96 25.41 -13.73
CA GLU A 100 -16.86 24.22 -14.58
C GLU A 100 -15.47 24.06 -15.21
N ASN A 101 -14.90 25.13 -15.77
CA ASN A 101 -13.56 25.08 -16.38
C ASN A 101 -12.45 24.72 -15.37
N LYS A 102 -12.51 25.27 -14.14
CA LYS A 102 -11.56 24.92 -13.09
C LYS A 102 -11.77 23.48 -12.61
N TYR A 103 -13.01 23.02 -12.59
CA TYR A 103 -13.34 21.64 -12.22
C TYR A 103 -12.87 20.62 -13.24
N GLN A 104 -13.02 20.88 -14.54
CA GLN A 104 -12.49 20.02 -15.60
C GLN A 104 -10.95 19.86 -15.50
N ASN A 105 -10.23 20.92 -15.09
CA ASN A 105 -8.80 20.81 -14.80
C ASN A 105 -8.51 19.91 -13.58
N ILE A 106 -9.38 19.90 -12.56
CA ILE A 106 -9.27 18.97 -11.42
C ILE A 106 -9.46 17.53 -11.90
N ILE A 107 -10.51 17.25 -12.69
CA ILE A 107 -10.76 15.93 -13.28
C ILE A 107 -9.54 15.46 -14.08
N GLY A 108 -8.96 16.33 -14.90
CA GLY A 108 -7.74 16.03 -15.67
C GLY A 108 -6.55 15.66 -14.79
N ARG A 109 -6.34 16.36 -13.67
CA ARG A 109 -5.27 16.03 -12.70
C ARG A 109 -5.50 14.68 -12.02
N VAL A 110 -6.73 14.39 -11.63
CA VAL A 110 -7.08 13.10 -11.00
C VAL A 110 -6.89 11.96 -11.99
N ARG A 111 -7.26 12.13 -13.27
CA ARG A 111 -6.97 11.15 -14.33
C ARG A 111 -5.47 10.87 -14.44
N GLY A 112 -4.67 11.94 -14.55
CA GLY A 112 -3.22 11.83 -14.65
C GLY A 112 -2.58 11.14 -13.44
N PHE A 113 -3.08 11.41 -12.22
CA PHE A 113 -2.62 10.75 -11.00
C PHE A 113 -2.80 9.22 -11.08
N PHE A 114 -3.97 8.74 -11.49
CA PHE A 114 -4.19 7.30 -11.64
C PHE A 114 -3.35 6.70 -12.76
N ASP A 115 -3.25 7.38 -13.91
CA ASP A 115 -2.42 6.93 -15.05
C ASP A 115 -0.95 6.75 -14.63
N GLU A 116 -0.39 7.71 -13.89
CA GLU A 116 0.98 7.62 -13.35
C GLU A 116 1.17 6.41 -12.43
N ILE A 117 0.19 6.08 -11.59
CA ILE A 117 0.26 4.93 -10.68
C ILE A 117 0.26 3.62 -11.49
N ILE A 118 -0.61 3.51 -12.48
CA ILE A 118 -0.74 2.30 -13.33
C ILE A 118 0.54 2.07 -14.15
N ASP A 119 1.14 3.15 -14.64
CA ASP A 119 2.38 3.13 -15.44
C ASP A 119 3.62 2.86 -14.59
N SER A 120 3.75 3.53 -13.43
CA SER A 120 4.88 3.34 -12.52
C SER A 120 4.84 2.02 -11.76
N GLY A 121 3.63 1.48 -11.51
CA GLY A 121 3.42 0.36 -10.60
C GLY A 121 3.66 0.72 -9.13
N ASP A 122 3.75 2.01 -8.78
CA ASP A 122 3.88 2.48 -7.39
C ASP A 122 2.52 2.57 -6.72
N GLU A 123 1.98 1.40 -6.40
CA GLU A 123 0.64 1.23 -5.84
C GLU A 123 0.58 1.68 -4.37
N SER A 124 1.72 1.93 -3.73
CA SER A 124 1.79 2.49 -2.37
C SER A 124 1.13 3.86 -2.26
N ARG A 125 0.97 4.56 -3.39
CA ARG A 125 0.27 5.84 -3.52
C ARG A 125 -1.25 5.71 -3.34
N ILE A 126 -1.81 4.50 -3.46
CA ILE A 126 -3.23 4.23 -3.23
C ILE A 126 -3.38 3.56 -1.87
N ILE A 127 -3.57 4.37 -0.83
CA ILE A 127 -3.88 3.86 0.50
C ILE A 127 -5.36 3.51 0.53
N THR A 128 -5.69 2.23 0.46
CA THR A 128 -7.05 1.74 0.73
C THR A 128 -7.32 1.77 2.22
N ALA A 129 -8.54 2.13 2.61
CA ALA A 129 -8.96 2.26 4.01
C ALA A 129 -8.42 1.13 4.91
N GLU A 130 -7.59 1.50 5.90
CA GLU A 130 -7.22 0.63 7.02
C GLU A 130 -8.44 0.33 7.91
N GLU A 131 -8.31 -0.56 8.89
CA GLU A 131 -9.37 -0.83 9.87
C GLU A 131 -9.96 0.48 10.40
N LYS A 132 -11.29 0.58 10.36
CA LYS A 132 -12.02 1.77 10.82
C LYS A 132 -11.69 2.03 12.30
N VAL A 133 -10.87 3.04 12.55
CA VAL A 133 -10.56 3.56 13.89
C VAL A 133 -11.79 4.28 14.41
N SER A 134 -12.05 4.22 15.73
CA SER A 134 -13.21 4.94 16.29
C SER A 134 -13.03 6.46 16.16
N ARG A 135 -14.15 7.18 16.07
CA ARG A 135 -14.18 8.65 16.01
C ARG A 135 -13.33 9.30 17.11
N GLU A 136 -13.49 8.83 18.35
CA GLU A 136 -12.76 9.35 19.51
C GLU A 136 -11.25 9.08 19.38
N GLN A 137 -10.89 7.85 19.01
CA GLN A 137 -9.49 7.46 18.80
C GLN A 137 -8.82 8.28 17.70
N PHE A 138 -9.57 8.64 16.65
CA PHE A 138 -9.07 9.46 15.56
C PHE A 138 -8.84 10.91 16.00
N LEU A 139 -9.84 11.53 16.63
CA LEU A 139 -9.80 12.94 17.02
C LEU A 139 -8.85 13.22 18.20
N GLU A 140 -8.67 12.24 19.09
CA GLU A 140 -7.79 12.34 20.27
C GLU A 140 -6.38 11.77 20.02
N ASN A 141 -6.06 11.43 18.76
CA ASN A 141 -4.77 10.83 18.44
C ASN A 141 -3.62 11.79 18.81
N PRO A 142 -2.71 11.40 19.73
CA PRO A 142 -1.63 12.28 20.20
C PRO A 142 -0.61 12.59 19.10
N ASN A 143 -0.55 11.79 18.03
CA ASN A 143 0.32 12.01 16.88
C ASN A 143 -0.24 13.05 15.92
N TYR A 144 -1.47 13.54 16.11
CA TYR A 144 -2.06 14.55 15.24
C TYR A 144 -2.04 15.93 15.91
N ILE A 145 -1.72 16.95 15.14
CA ILE A 145 -1.86 18.37 15.53
C ILE A 145 -3.10 18.88 14.81
N LYS A 146 -4.13 19.27 15.57
CA LYS A 146 -5.32 19.91 14.99
C LYS A 146 -4.96 21.31 14.51
N LEU A 147 -5.12 21.55 13.20
CA LEU A 147 -4.83 22.84 12.57
C LEU A 147 -6.06 23.72 12.43
N TYR A 148 -7.19 23.12 12.05
CA TYR A 148 -8.44 23.82 11.84
C TYR A 148 -9.64 22.90 12.04
N GLU A 149 -10.75 23.46 12.50
CA GLU A 149 -12.03 22.77 12.55
C GLU A 149 -13.18 23.74 12.24
N ASN A 150 -14.23 23.23 11.62
CA ASN A 150 -15.46 23.98 11.36
C ASN A 150 -16.66 23.04 11.46
N HIS A 151 -17.76 23.51 12.04
CA HIS A 151 -18.94 22.70 12.35
C HIS A 151 -20.21 23.42 11.93
N SER A 152 -21.24 22.63 11.59
CA SER A 152 -22.56 23.12 11.17
C SER A 152 -22.50 24.01 9.92
N TRP A 153 -21.52 23.79 9.04
CA TRP A 153 -21.41 24.48 7.76
C TRP A 153 -22.38 23.89 6.74
N THR A 154 -22.81 24.73 5.78
CA THR A 154 -23.66 24.29 4.67
C THR A 154 -22.83 24.03 3.42
N ASN A 155 -21.99 24.98 3.00
CA ASN A 155 -21.12 24.83 1.83
C ASN A 155 -19.66 25.09 2.21
N VAL A 156 -18.73 24.34 1.62
CA VAL A 156 -17.28 24.53 1.80
C VAL A 156 -16.82 25.95 1.45
N LYS A 157 -17.38 26.55 0.38
CA LYS A 157 -16.99 27.91 -0.06
C LYS A 157 -17.16 28.97 1.03
N ASP A 158 -18.08 28.76 1.98
CA ASP A 158 -18.44 29.74 2.99
C ASP A 158 -17.35 29.89 4.07
N PHE A 159 -16.48 28.89 4.24
CA PHE A 159 -15.39 28.92 5.22
C PHE A 159 -14.00 28.57 4.64
N SER A 160 -13.93 28.15 3.37
CA SER A 160 -12.67 27.71 2.73
C SER A 160 -11.52 28.72 2.85
N SER A 161 -11.80 30.02 2.88
CA SER A 161 -10.80 31.07 3.05
C SER A 161 -10.18 31.15 4.45
N GLU A 162 -10.79 30.51 5.44
CA GLU A 162 -10.30 30.46 6.82
C GLU A 162 -9.33 29.29 7.07
N ILE A 163 -9.30 28.31 6.16
CA ILE A 163 -8.45 27.14 6.28
C ILE A 163 -6.98 27.58 6.15
N PRO A 164 -6.09 27.17 7.06
CA PRO A 164 -4.67 27.55 7.00
C PRO A 164 -4.03 27.01 5.72
N GLU A 165 -3.07 27.76 5.19
CA GLU A 165 -2.27 27.28 4.06
C GLU A 165 -1.43 26.07 4.48
N LEU A 166 -1.44 25.04 3.64
CA LEU A 166 -0.66 23.84 3.87
C LEU A 166 0.81 24.07 3.49
N GLU A 167 1.73 23.63 4.34
CA GLU A 167 3.16 23.66 4.11
C GLU A 167 3.61 22.51 3.20
N GLU A 168 4.62 22.76 2.37
CA GLU A 168 5.15 21.76 1.45
C GLU A 168 5.92 20.68 2.21
N GLY A 169 5.61 19.41 1.93
CA GLY A 169 6.32 18.25 2.49
C GLY A 169 5.69 17.65 3.75
N ASN A 170 4.69 18.30 4.34
CA ASN A 170 4.01 17.78 5.53
C ASN A 170 2.88 16.81 5.12
N ASN A 171 2.52 15.91 6.04
CA ASN A 171 1.42 14.96 5.89
C ASN A 171 0.20 15.45 6.64
N TYR A 172 -0.89 15.66 5.91
CA TYR A 172 -2.14 16.16 6.44
C TYR A 172 -3.21 15.08 6.46
N ILE A 173 -4.14 15.25 7.37
CA ILE A 173 -5.25 14.34 7.57
C ILE A 173 -6.52 15.17 7.63
N LEU A 174 -7.42 14.89 6.71
CA LEU A 174 -8.72 15.51 6.58
C LEU A 174 -9.76 14.50 7.03
N TYR A 175 -10.52 14.86 8.07
CA TYR A 175 -11.62 14.06 8.56
C TYR A 175 -12.91 14.86 8.48
N LEU A 176 -13.90 14.29 7.81
CA LEU A 176 -15.15 14.93 7.46
C LEU A 176 -16.31 14.04 7.92
N GLU A 177 -17.21 14.61 8.70
CA GLU A 177 -18.52 14.00 8.96
C GLU A 177 -19.54 14.86 8.21
N VAL A 178 -20.22 14.32 7.21
CA VAL A 178 -21.13 15.09 6.36
C VAL A 178 -22.49 14.40 6.24
N ASN A 179 -23.50 15.18 5.90
CA ASN A 179 -24.81 14.63 5.59
C ASN A 179 -24.73 13.65 4.40
N GLU A 180 -25.59 12.63 4.39
CA GLU A 180 -25.53 11.52 3.43
C GLU A 180 -25.52 11.98 1.95
N ASP A 181 -26.19 13.10 1.64
CA ASP A 181 -26.23 13.67 0.29
C ASP A 181 -24.87 14.16 -0.21
N LYS A 182 -23.92 14.45 0.68
CA LYS A 182 -22.57 14.91 0.34
C LYS A 182 -21.54 13.78 0.29
N ILE A 183 -21.88 12.58 0.76
CA ILE A 183 -20.95 11.44 0.80
C ILE A 183 -20.75 10.91 -0.62
N SER A 184 -19.65 11.32 -1.25
CA SER A 184 -19.23 10.84 -2.56
C SER A 184 -17.72 10.93 -2.73
N SER A 185 -17.15 10.10 -3.62
CA SER A 185 -15.72 10.22 -3.96
C SER A 185 -15.44 11.53 -4.70
N ALA A 186 -16.42 12.04 -5.45
CA ALA A 186 -16.35 13.34 -6.11
C ALA A 186 -16.17 14.49 -5.11
N PHE A 187 -16.98 14.53 -4.04
CA PHE A 187 -16.85 15.53 -2.99
C PHE A 187 -15.48 15.45 -2.31
N ALA A 188 -15.07 14.26 -1.86
CA ALA A 188 -13.79 14.05 -1.19
C ALA A 188 -12.60 14.47 -2.07
N THR A 189 -12.59 14.02 -3.33
CA THR A 189 -11.53 14.32 -4.29
C THR A 189 -11.48 15.81 -4.62
N THR A 190 -12.64 16.47 -4.72
CA THR A 190 -12.73 17.92 -4.94
C THR A 190 -12.19 18.68 -3.74
N MET A 191 -12.52 18.28 -2.51
CA MET A 191 -12.00 18.89 -1.29
C MET A 191 -10.48 18.79 -1.20
N ILE A 192 -9.90 17.61 -1.46
CA ILE A 192 -8.43 17.44 -1.49
C ILE A 192 -7.79 18.37 -2.51
N ASN A 193 -8.32 18.41 -3.74
CA ASN A 193 -7.80 19.27 -4.81
C ASN A 193 -8.07 20.76 -4.59
N HIS A 194 -9.03 21.10 -3.73
CA HIS A 194 -9.30 22.47 -3.31
C HIS A 194 -8.25 22.94 -2.29
N LEU A 195 -7.85 22.04 -1.37
CA LEU A 195 -6.81 22.31 -0.37
C LEU A 195 -5.40 22.30 -0.97
N MET A 196 -5.12 21.37 -1.89
CA MET A 196 -3.82 21.28 -2.54
C MET A 196 -3.70 22.32 -3.66
N LYS A 197 -2.80 23.29 -3.49
CA LYS A 197 -2.47 24.26 -4.55
C LYS A 197 -1.78 23.54 -5.71
N GLU A 198 -1.93 24.08 -6.93
CA GLU A 198 -1.45 23.48 -8.20
C GLU A 198 0.04 23.13 -8.25
N ASN A 199 0.87 23.62 -7.31
CA ASN A 199 2.33 23.45 -7.28
C ASN A 199 2.87 22.81 -5.99
N GLN A 200 2.03 22.28 -5.10
CA GLN A 200 2.50 21.62 -3.87
C GLN A 200 3.02 20.21 -4.17
N ASN A 201 4.27 20.15 -4.64
CA ASN A 201 4.98 18.91 -4.89
C ASN A 201 5.71 18.47 -3.61
N LYS A 202 5.04 17.71 -2.72
CA LYS A 202 5.63 16.68 -1.81
C LYS A 202 4.82 16.35 -0.54
N GLY A 203 3.79 17.11 -0.19
CA GLY A 203 2.90 16.76 0.93
C GLY A 203 1.85 15.71 0.53
N SER A 204 1.25 15.04 1.50
CA SER A 204 0.11 14.12 1.28
C SER A 204 -1.11 14.58 2.09
N ILE A 205 -2.32 14.29 1.60
CA ILE A 205 -3.55 14.47 2.36
C ILE A 205 -4.29 13.14 2.39
N ALA A 206 -4.34 12.49 3.54
CA ALA A 206 -5.27 11.40 3.78
C ALA A 206 -6.66 12.00 4.05
N CYS A 207 -7.71 11.48 3.40
CA CYS A 207 -9.06 12.01 3.55
C CYS A 207 -10.03 10.89 3.95
N THR A 208 -10.76 11.12 5.03
CA THR A 208 -11.85 10.26 5.49
C THR A 208 -13.13 11.07 5.47
N VAL A 209 -14.16 10.53 4.81
CA VAL A 209 -15.50 11.11 4.77
C VAL A 209 -16.48 10.07 5.31
N GLU A 210 -17.18 10.42 6.38
CA GLU A 210 -18.20 9.58 7.02
C GLU A 210 -19.55 10.28 7.08
N ALA A 211 -20.60 9.51 7.30
CA ALA A 211 -21.93 10.05 7.58
C ALA A 211 -21.96 10.72 8.95
N SER A 212 -22.50 11.93 9.00
CA SER A 212 -22.73 12.64 10.25
C SER A 212 -23.73 11.91 11.15
N ILE A 213 -23.45 11.92 12.45
CA ILE A 213 -24.30 11.31 13.49
C ILE A 213 -25.33 12.30 14.07
N ASP A 214 -25.13 13.60 13.87
CA ASP A 214 -25.94 14.67 14.47
C ASP A 214 -26.67 15.55 13.42
N ASN A 215 -26.62 15.13 12.14
CA ASN A 215 -27.13 15.85 10.98
C ASN A 215 -26.47 17.23 10.73
N ASN A 216 -25.29 17.47 11.32
CA ASN A 216 -24.45 18.62 10.99
C ASN A 216 -23.20 18.16 10.24
N ASN A 217 -22.73 19.01 9.33
CA ASN A 217 -21.43 18.79 8.72
C ASN A 217 -20.32 19.24 9.68
N HIS A 218 -19.28 18.43 9.79
CA HIS A 218 -18.09 18.71 10.58
C HIS A 218 -16.84 18.52 9.73
N PHE A 219 -15.91 19.43 9.93
CA PHE A 219 -14.63 19.48 9.24
C PHE A 219 -13.53 19.51 10.30
N TRP A 220 -12.54 18.62 10.15
CA TRP A 220 -11.31 18.67 10.91
C TRP A 220 -10.11 18.48 9.98
N LEU A 221 -9.14 19.38 10.11
CA LEU A 221 -7.84 19.29 9.46
C LEU A 221 -6.76 19.11 10.51
N PHE A 222 -5.95 18.09 10.32
CA PHE A 222 -4.81 17.78 11.15
C PHE A 222 -3.53 17.71 10.33
N GLU A 223 -2.42 17.91 11.03
CA GLU A 223 -1.08 17.59 10.57
C GLU A 223 -0.54 16.41 11.38
N SER A 224 0.07 15.44 10.70
CA SER A 224 0.73 14.32 11.37
C SER A 224 2.07 14.76 11.91
N LYS A 225 2.32 14.52 13.19
CA LYS A 225 3.66 14.53 13.80
C LYS A 225 4.36 13.29 13.29
N GLU A 226 5.37 13.45 12.44
CA GLU A 226 6.30 12.36 12.14
C GLU A 226 7.00 11.85 13.42
#